data_AF-A0AAW6SA07-F1
#
_entry.id   AF-A0AAW6SA07-F1
#
_cell.length_a   1.000
_cell.length_b   1.000
_cell.length_c   1.000
_cell.angle_alpha   90.00
_cell.angle_beta   90.00
_cell.angle_gamma   90.00
#
_symmetry.space_group_name_H-M   'P 1'
#
loop_
_entity.id
_entity.type
_entity.pdbx_description
1 polymer ?
#
loop_
_entity_poly.entity_id
_entity_poly.type
_entity_poly.pdbx_seq_one_letter_code
_entity_poly.pdbx_strand_id
1 'polypeptide(L)' 'IIPARTILADVCQWQYRGVGCGYDGPPVADERDNPTTDPAKDKCSHRRTGCRFRYPRPEPMPISSFPGSQKVS' A
#
# COMPACT_ATOMS: atom_id res chain seq x y z
N ILE A 1 1.89 25.08 15.29
CA ILE A 1 2.54 23.97 14.56
C ILE A 1 1.43 23.11 13.98
N ILE A 2 1.18 23.20 12.67
CA ILE A 2 0.28 22.26 12.00
C ILE A 2 1.20 21.11 11.60
N PRO A 3 0.96 19.86 12.01
CA PRO A 3 1.81 18.76 11.58
C PRO A 3 1.71 18.69 10.06
N ALA A 4 2.77 19.16 9.39
CA ALA A 4 2.92 18.97 7.96
C ALA A 4 2.82 17.47 7.73
N ARG A 5 1.83 17.03 6.95
CA ARG A 5 1.69 15.63 6.58
C ARG A 5 3.02 15.18 5.98
N THR A 6 3.77 14.37 6.72
CA THR A 6 5.04 13.83 6.25
C THR A 6 4.75 12.97 5.02
N ILE A 7 5.13 13.46 3.84
CA ILE A 7 5.02 12.69 2.61
C ILE A 7 6.09 11.61 2.67
N LEU A 8 5.67 10.38 2.93
CA LEU A 8 6.52 9.20 2.86
C LEU A 8 6.53 8.72 1.41
N ALA A 9 7.69 8.78 0.77
CA ALA A 9 7.86 8.41 -0.65
C ALA A 9 7.41 6.97 -0.93
N ASP A 10 7.73 6.07 0.00
CA ASP A 10 7.61 4.62 -0.18
C ASP A 10 6.45 3.99 0.59
N VAL A 11 5.72 4.76 1.38
CA VAL A 11 4.66 4.25 2.26
C VAL A 11 3.30 4.80 1.83
N CYS A 12 2.38 3.91 1.53
CA CYS A 12 0.97 4.23 1.29
C CYS A 12 0.32 4.74 2.59
N GLN A 13 -0.40 5.85 2.52
CA GLN A 13 -1.13 6.42 3.66
C GLN A 13 -2.57 5.89 3.77
N TRP A 14 -3.05 5.18 2.74
CA TRP A 14 -4.40 4.63 2.74
C TRP A 14 -4.57 3.53 3.77
N GLN A 15 -5.73 3.50 4.40
CA GLN A 15 -6.13 2.38 5.24
C GLN A 15 -6.40 1.15 4.35
N TYR A 16 -5.86 -0.01 4.75
CA TYR A 16 -6.09 -1.26 4.03
C TYR A 16 -7.60 -1.58 3.96
N ARG A 17 -8.11 -1.90 2.76
CA ARG A 17 -9.55 -2.09 2.49
C ARG A 17 -10.44 -0.88 2.86
N GLY A 18 -9.85 0.28 3.06
CA GLY A 18 -10.54 1.53 3.37
C GLY A 18 -10.66 2.46 2.18
N VAL A 19 -11.22 3.65 2.44
CA VAL A 19 -11.37 4.72 1.46
C VAL A 19 -10.00 5.11 0.92
N GLY A 20 -9.79 4.92 -0.39
CA GLY A 20 -8.56 5.22 -1.12
C GLY A 20 -7.69 4.02 -1.49
N CYS A 21 -7.78 2.89 -0.76
CA CYS A 21 -7.16 1.63 -1.19
C CYS A 21 -8.09 0.86 -2.14
N GLY A 22 -9.39 0.77 -1.82
CA GLY A 22 -10.39 0.12 -2.66
C GLY A 22 -10.12 -1.37 -2.94
N TYR A 23 -9.37 -2.06 -2.07
CA TYR A 23 -9.03 -3.46 -2.26
C TYR A 23 -10.04 -4.38 -1.57
N ASP A 24 -10.91 -5.00 -2.37
CA ASP A 24 -11.93 -5.96 -1.90
C ASP A 24 -11.61 -7.42 -2.25
N GLY A 25 -10.40 -7.68 -2.76
CA GLY A 25 -9.96 -9.00 -3.20
C GLY A 25 -9.64 -10.00 -2.07
N PRO A 26 -9.30 -11.25 -2.44
CA PRO A 26 -8.88 -12.29 -1.49
C PRO A 26 -7.61 -11.89 -0.73
N PRO A 27 -7.27 -12.57 0.38
CA PRO A 27 -6.00 -12.36 1.05
C PRO A 27 -4.84 -12.72 0.11
N VAL A 28 -3.85 -11.83 0.02
CA VAL A 28 -2.71 -12.02 -0.91
C VAL A 28 -1.40 -12.02 -0.16
N ALA A 29 -1.20 -11.07 0.75
CA ALA A 29 0.10 -10.90 1.38
C ALA A 29 -0.01 -10.33 2.79
N ASP A 30 0.94 -10.74 3.64
CA ASP A 30 1.12 -10.22 5.00
C ASP A 30 1.81 -8.84 5.01
N GLU A 31 1.97 -8.26 6.21
CA GLU A 31 2.69 -7.00 6.46
C GLU A 31 4.11 -6.96 5.86
N ARG A 32 4.71 -8.14 5.59
CA ARG A 32 6.08 -8.30 5.06
C ARG A 32 6.14 -8.67 3.57
N ASP A 33 5.03 -8.57 2.84
CA ASP A 33 4.92 -9.05 1.45
C ASP A 33 5.10 -10.58 1.29
N ASN A 34 4.86 -11.35 2.36
CA ASN A 34 4.85 -12.81 2.26
C ASN A 34 3.49 -13.27 1.71
N PRO A 35 3.45 -14.18 0.72
CA PRO A 35 2.21 -14.68 0.18
C PRO A 35 1.47 -15.48 1.25
N THR A 36 0.25 -15.05 1.55
CA THR A 36 -0.60 -15.67 2.58
C THR A 36 -2.00 -15.87 2.02
N THR A 37 -2.60 -17.00 2.35
CA THR A 37 -4.00 -17.32 2.06
C THR A 37 -4.92 -17.13 3.26
N ASP A 38 -4.35 -16.86 4.44
CA ASP A 38 -5.10 -16.65 5.68
C ASP A 38 -5.62 -15.20 5.77
N PRO A 39 -6.94 -14.97 5.81
CA PRO A 39 -7.51 -13.61 5.91
C PRO A 39 -7.16 -12.90 7.23
N ALA A 40 -6.81 -13.64 8.27
CA ALA A 40 -6.40 -13.08 9.56
C ALA A 40 -4.97 -12.50 9.54
N LYS A 41 -4.12 -12.95 8.61
CA LYS A 41 -2.73 -12.49 8.48
C LYS A 41 -2.56 -11.51 7.32
N ASP A 42 -3.49 -11.51 6.37
CA ASP A 42 -3.56 -10.55 5.27
C ASP A 42 -3.63 -9.12 5.78
N LYS A 43 -2.52 -8.42 5.59
CA LYS A 43 -2.34 -7.03 5.99
C LYS A 43 -1.56 -6.30 4.92
N CYS A 44 -1.86 -5.02 4.74
CA CYS A 44 -1.12 -4.20 3.80
C CYS A 44 0.30 -3.96 4.32
N SER A 45 1.32 -4.23 3.51
CA SER A 45 2.70 -3.81 3.79
C SER A 45 2.92 -2.31 3.56
N HIS A 46 1.91 -1.61 3.02
CA HIS A 46 1.94 -0.21 2.58
C HIS A 46 3.03 0.09 1.53
N ARG A 47 3.62 -0.94 0.93
CA ARG A 47 4.64 -0.83 -0.12
C ARG A 47 4.03 -1.06 -1.50
N ARG A 48 4.72 -0.54 -2.52
CA ARG A 48 4.36 -0.77 -3.93
C ARG A 48 4.30 -2.25 -4.29
N THR A 49 5.20 -3.07 -3.73
CA THR A 49 5.25 -4.52 -3.91
C THR A 49 3.96 -5.20 -3.43
N GLY A 50 3.51 -4.91 -2.22
CA GLY A 50 2.28 -5.46 -1.66
C GLY A 50 1.02 -5.05 -2.43
N CYS A 51 0.93 -3.79 -2.86
CA CYS A 51 -0.17 -3.34 -3.72
C CYS A 51 -0.08 -3.95 -5.13
N ARG A 52 1.13 -4.29 -5.61
CA ARG A 52 1.35 -4.89 -6.91
C ARG A 52 0.86 -6.33 -7.00
N PHE A 53 0.98 -7.09 -5.92
CA PHE A 53 0.39 -8.42 -5.83
C PHE A 53 -1.14 -8.38 -5.84
N ARG A 54 -1.72 -7.28 -5.36
CA ARG A 54 -3.17 -7.04 -5.29
C ARG A 54 -3.74 -6.48 -6.60
N TYR A 55 -2.99 -5.61 -7.28
CA TYR A 55 -3.33 -5.00 -8.57
C TYR A 55 -2.25 -5.34 -9.62
N PRO A 56 -2.38 -6.48 -10.32
CA PRO A 56 -1.47 -6.84 -11.41
C PRO A 56 -1.55 -5.85 -12.58
N ARG A 57 -0.52 -5.77 -13.44
CA ARG A 57 -0.62 -4.93 -14.67
C ARG A 57 -1.62 -5.62 -15.59
N PRO A 58 -2.45 -4.88 -16.33
CA PRO A 58 -2.37 -3.43 -16.60
C PRO A 58 -3.24 -2.54 -15.70
N GLU A 59 -3.85 -3.07 -14.64
CA GLU A 59 -4.81 -2.29 -13.84
C GLU A 59 -4.17 -1.09 -13.12
N PRO A 60 -4.89 0.04 -13.03
CA PRO A 60 -4.46 1.20 -12.27
C PRO A 60 -4.40 0.84 -10.78
N MET A 61 -3.21 0.92 -10.20
CA MET A 61 -2.99 0.66 -8.77
C MET A 61 -3.21 1.95 -7.97
N PRO A 62 -4.24 2.02 -7.10
CA PRO A 62 -4.52 3.20 -6.29
C PRO A 62 -3.59 3.25 -5.07
N ILE A 63 -2.33 3.63 -5.28
CA ILE A 63 -1.38 3.87 -4.19
C ILE A 63 -1.21 5.37 -3.97
N SER A 64 -1.32 5.83 -2.72
CA SER A 64 -1.04 7.23 -2.36
C SER A 64 0.45 7.51 -2.15
N SER A 65 1.33 6.61 -2.55
CA SER A 65 2.78 6.81 -2.42
C SER A 65 3.24 7.69 -3.57
N PHE A 66 4.08 8.67 -3.28
CA PHE A 66 4.71 9.51 -4.30
C PHE A 66 6.12 8.98 -4.60
N PRO A 67 6.30 8.05 -5.56
CA PRO A 67 7.60 7.45 -5.85
C PRO A 67 8.64 8.47 -6.39
N GLY A 68 8.20 9.67 -6.78
CA GLY A 68 9.09 10.77 -7.19
C GLY A 68 9.57 11.66 -6.04
N SER A 69 9.05 11.51 -4.82
CA SER A 69 9.38 12.38 -3.69
C SER A 69 10.63 11.86 -2.98
N GLN A 70 11.81 12.05 -3.57
CA GLN A 70 13.06 11.71 -2.90
C GLN A 70 13.33 12.68 -1.74
N LYS A 71 13.95 12.16 -0.68
CA LYS A 71 14.37 12.94 0.49
C LYS A 71 15.28 14.08 0.02
N VAL A 72 14.85 15.33 0.20
CA VAL A 72 15.76 16.48 0.14
C VAL A 72 16.66 16.36 1.37
N SER A 73 17.94 16.08 1.15
CA SER A 73 18.97 16.09 2.19
C SER A 73 19.36 17.50 2.56
#